data_AF-A0A101FL06-F1
#
_entry.id   AF-A0A101FL06-F1
#
_cell.length_a   1.000
_cell.length_b   1.000
_cell.length_c   1.000
_cell.angle_alpha   90.00
_cell.angle_beta   90.00
_cell.angle_gamma   90.00
#
_symmetry.space_group_name_H-M   'P 1'
#
loop_
_entity.id
_entity.type
_entity.pdbx_description
1 polymer ?
#
loop_
_entity_poly.entity_id
_entity_poly.type
_entity_poly.pdbx_seq_one_letter_code
_entity_poly.pdbx_strand_id
1 'polypeptide(L)'
;MRAKTEAAIGEELEATSFDRFPIRFRKYEITPVVAEVPTKEDALSLYRRLKAISPASFIFEAGGSGEARGRYAHIGLAPQRLFVAEKGKDFLKEVEAYLKERHAPESAKFPFAGGVAGYFGYEMAGQWERLFHARQPC
;
A
#
# COMPACT_ATOMS: atom_id res chain seq x y z
N MET A 1 40.11 5.63 -5.37
CA MET A 1 39.00 5.91 -4.44
C MET A 1 38.26 7.14 -4.98
N ARG A 2 37.00 7.14 -5.40
CA ARG A 2 35.80 6.38 -5.00
C ARG A 2 34.98 6.09 -6.27
N ALA A 3 34.75 4.82 -6.59
CA ALA A 3 33.59 4.42 -7.39
C ALA A 3 32.52 4.00 -6.38
N LYS A 4 31.54 4.86 -6.14
CA LYS A 4 30.33 4.50 -5.39
C LYS A 4 29.30 3.99 -6.40
N THR A 5 29.29 2.68 -6.56
CA THR A 5 28.10 1.82 -6.57
C THR A 5 26.83 2.40 -7.20
N GLU A 6 26.66 2.21 -8.51
CA GLU A 6 25.36 2.12 -9.18
C GLU A 6 24.69 0.81 -8.74
N ALA A 7 24.12 0.78 -7.54
CA ALA A 7 23.30 -0.34 -7.10
C ALA A 7 21.84 -0.11 -7.54
N ALA A 8 21.39 -0.96 -8.45
CA ALA A 8 19.99 -1.32 -8.69
C ALA A 8 19.03 -0.15 -8.93
N ILE A 9 19.09 0.44 -10.13
CA ILE A 9 17.94 1.17 -10.67
C ILE A 9 16.91 0.10 -11.04
N GLY A 10 15.95 -0.14 -10.15
CA GLY A 10 14.80 -1.00 -10.42
C GLY A 10 14.08 -0.56 -11.71
N GLU A 11 13.49 -1.52 -12.43
CA GLU A 11 12.76 -1.25 -13.67
C GLU A 11 11.62 -0.26 -13.38
N GLU A 12 11.75 0.99 -13.81
CA GLU A 12 10.80 2.05 -13.47
C GLU A 12 9.39 1.65 -13.95
N LEU A 13 8.45 1.60 -13.01
CA LEU A 13 7.05 1.38 -13.33
C LEU A 13 6.55 2.56 -14.18
N GLU A 14 6.17 2.25 -15.41
CA GLU A 14 5.63 3.17 -16.40
C GLU A 14 4.30 2.62 -16.93
N ALA A 15 3.61 3.44 -17.74
CA ALA A 15 2.39 3.03 -18.44
C ALA A 15 2.60 1.65 -19.10
N THR A 16 1.75 0.70 -18.73
CA THR A 16 1.95 -0.71 -19.07
C THR A 16 1.42 -0.98 -20.47
N SER A 17 2.32 -1.20 -21.44
CA SER A 17 1.93 -1.64 -22.78
C SER A 17 1.65 -3.15 -22.82
N PHE A 18 0.88 -3.58 -23.81
CA PHE A 18 0.56 -4.99 -24.02
C PHE A 18 1.82 -5.86 -24.17
N ASP A 19 2.84 -5.36 -24.88
CA ASP A 19 4.10 -6.09 -25.10
C ASP A 19 4.96 -6.20 -23.83
N ARG A 20 4.83 -5.24 -22.90
CA ARG A 20 5.60 -5.22 -21.65
C ARG A 20 4.98 -6.08 -20.56
N PHE A 21 3.66 -6.28 -20.59
CA PHE A 21 2.96 -7.07 -19.58
C PHE A 21 3.48 -8.52 -19.47
N PRO A 22 3.65 -9.31 -20.55
CA PRO A 22 4.15 -10.68 -20.48
C PRO A 22 5.55 -10.80 -19.88
N ILE A 23 6.39 -9.78 -20.05
CA ILE A 23 7.77 -9.76 -19.52
C ILE A 23 7.72 -9.65 -18.00
N ARG A 24 6.91 -8.73 -17.47
CA ARG A 24 6.76 -8.52 -16.02
C ARG A 24 6.01 -9.67 -15.34
N PHE A 25 4.98 -10.19 -15.99
CA PHE A 25 4.18 -11.31 -15.50
C PHE A 25 5.00 -12.58 -15.22
N ARG A 26 6.06 -12.83 -15.99
CA ARG A 26 6.94 -13.99 -15.77
C ARG A 26 7.92 -13.82 -14.60
N LYS A 27 8.11 -12.60 -14.12
CA LYS A 27 9.14 -12.26 -13.13
C LYS A 27 8.57 -12.00 -11.73
N TYR A 28 7.31 -11.59 -11.63
CA TYR A 28 6.68 -11.20 -10.37
C TYR A 28 5.32 -11.88 -10.20
N GLU A 29 4.99 -12.29 -8.98
CA GLU A 29 3.68 -12.86 -8.66
C GLU A 29 2.57 -11.81 -8.79
N ILE A 30 2.89 -10.55 -8.50
CA ILE A 30 2.00 -9.41 -8.74
C ILE A 30 2.64 -8.49 -9.77
N THR A 31 1.91 -8.27 -10.87
CA THR A 31 2.30 -7.31 -11.91
C THR A 31 1.35 -6.10 -11.90
N PRO A 32 1.81 -4.92 -11.46
CA PRO A 32 1.03 -3.70 -11.58
C PRO A 32 0.75 -3.37 -13.05
N VAL A 33 -0.51 -3.05 -13.35
CA VAL A 33 -0.92 -2.49 -14.64
C VAL A 33 -1.18 -1.00 -14.43
N VAL A 34 -0.36 -0.17 -15.06
CA VAL A 34 -0.36 1.28 -14.87
C VAL A 34 -0.93 1.96 -16.09
N ALA A 35 -1.85 2.90 -15.86
CA ALA A 35 -2.35 3.83 -16.87
C ALA A 35 -2.29 5.25 -16.31
N GLU A 36 -1.79 6.19 -17.11
CA GLU A 36 -1.74 7.60 -16.75
C GLU A 36 -2.90 8.34 -17.41
N VAL A 37 -3.65 9.10 -16.60
CA VAL A 37 -4.79 9.89 -17.07
C VAL A 37 -4.62 11.32 -16.59
N PRO A 38 -4.59 12.31 -17.49
CA PRO A 38 -4.53 13.72 -17.08
C PRO A 38 -5.81 14.11 -16.33
N THR A 39 -5.66 14.81 -15.22
CA THR A 39 -6.78 15.30 -14.41
C THR A 39 -6.54 16.73 -13.93
N LYS A 40 -7.64 17.46 -13.73
CA LYS A 40 -7.64 18.78 -13.08
C LYS A 40 -8.20 18.73 -11.66
N GLU A 41 -8.67 17.57 -11.22
CA GLU A 41 -9.24 17.39 -9.89
C GLU A 41 -8.16 17.18 -8.84
N ASP A 42 -8.42 17.71 -7.64
CA ASP A 42 -7.65 17.36 -6.46
C ASP A 42 -7.99 15.93 -5.98
N ALA A 43 -7.15 15.40 -5.09
CA ALA A 43 -7.28 14.04 -4.59
C ALA A 43 -8.60 13.77 -3.84
N LEU A 44 -9.09 14.74 -3.07
CA LEU A 44 -10.32 14.60 -2.29
C LEU A 44 -11.55 14.57 -3.20
N SER A 45 -11.60 15.46 -4.18
CA SER A 45 -12.64 15.51 -5.22
C SER A 45 -12.70 14.20 -5.98
N LEU A 46 -11.54 13.70 -6.44
CA LEU A 46 -11.45 12.41 -7.12
C LEU A 46 -11.90 11.24 -6.22
N TYR A 47 -11.45 11.21 -4.96
CA TYR A 47 -11.86 10.17 -4.00
C TYR A 47 -13.37 10.15 -3.78
N ARG A 48 -14.02 11.31 -3.64
CA ARG A 48 -15.47 11.40 -3.46
C ARG A 48 -16.23 10.78 -4.64
N ARG A 49 -15.74 10.98 -5.86
CA ARG A 49 -16.32 10.36 -7.07
C ARG A 49 -16.09 8.85 -7.08
N LEU A 50 -14.87 8.41 -6.78
CA LEU A 50 -14.50 7.00 -6.87
C LEU A 50 -15.04 6.13 -5.73
N LYS A 51 -15.26 6.69 -4.54
CA LYS A 51 -15.82 5.96 -3.39
C LYS A 51 -17.19 5.33 -3.70
N ALA A 52 -17.94 5.87 -4.65
CA ALA A 52 -19.20 5.27 -5.09
C ALA A 52 -19.03 3.86 -5.70
N ILE A 53 -17.82 3.50 -6.16
CA ILE A 53 -17.50 2.19 -6.73
C ILE A 53 -17.41 1.11 -5.66
N SER A 54 -16.88 1.42 -4.47
CA SER A 54 -16.70 0.45 -3.39
C SER A 54 -16.74 1.13 -2.01
N PRO A 55 -17.55 0.62 -1.06
CA PRO A 55 -17.57 1.14 0.31
C PRO A 55 -16.26 0.85 1.07
N ALA A 56 -15.56 -0.23 0.70
CA ALA A 56 -14.22 -0.51 1.17
C ALA A 56 -13.23 0.30 0.32
N SER A 57 -12.89 1.49 0.83
CA SER A 57 -12.01 2.45 0.16
C SER A 57 -11.21 3.27 1.16
N PHE A 58 -10.07 3.79 0.74
CA PHE A 58 -9.28 4.73 1.53
C PHE A 58 -8.69 5.84 0.65
N ILE A 59 -8.32 6.94 1.31
CA ILE A 59 -7.45 7.98 0.77
C ILE A 59 -6.34 8.27 1.78
N PHE A 60 -5.09 8.26 1.33
CA PHE A 60 -3.95 8.75 2.07
C PHE A 60 -3.34 9.94 1.34
N GLU A 61 -3.43 11.11 1.95
CA GLU A 61 -2.81 12.33 1.45
C GLU A 61 -1.82 12.81 2.51
N ALA A 62 -0.59 13.09 2.09
CA ALA A 62 0.39 13.64 3.02
C ALA A 62 0.01 15.10 3.33
N GLY A 63 -0.35 15.36 4.58
CA GLY A 63 -0.63 16.72 5.05
C GLY A 63 0.62 17.60 5.03
N GLY A 64 0.42 18.89 4.77
CA GLY A 64 1.46 19.92 4.80
C GLY A 64 0.87 21.28 4.39
N SER A 65 1.46 22.37 4.85
CA SER A 65 1.12 23.73 4.40
C SER A 65 2.15 24.20 3.36
N GLY A 66 1.69 24.95 2.35
CA GLY A 66 2.56 25.51 1.33
C GLY A 66 3.34 24.45 0.54
N GLU A 67 4.66 24.61 0.46
CA GLU A 67 5.58 23.76 -0.31
C GLU A 67 5.81 22.37 0.31
N ALA A 68 5.34 22.13 1.55
CA ALA A 68 5.51 20.84 2.24
C ALA A 68 4.41 19.81 1.92
N ARG A 69 3.47 20.12 1.01
CA ARG A 69 2.43 19.17 0.60
C ARG A 69 3.07 17.97 -0.13
N GLY A 70 2.66 16.76 0.22
CA GLY A 70 3.18 15.56 -0.41
C GLY A 70 2.93 15.53 -1.92
N ARG A 71 3.91 15.04 -2.67
CA ARG A 71 3.81 14.89 -4.14
C ARG A 71 2.72 13.90 -4.58
N TYR A 72 2.35 12.96 -3.71
CA TYR A 72 1.42 11.89 -4.00
C TYR A 72 0.28 11.84 -2.99
N ALA A 73 -0.92 11.56 -3.49
CA ALA A 73 -2.03 11.05 -2.72
C ALA A 73 -2.38 9.66 -3.26
N HIS A 74 -2.70 8.72 -2.37
CA HIS A 74 -3.03 7.34 -2.72
C HIS A 74 -4.51 7.10 -2.45
N ILE A 75 -5.22 6.60 -3.46
CA ILE A 75 -6.62 6.20 -3.35
C ILE A 75 -6.69 4.69 -3.61
N GLY A 76 -7.25 3.95 -2.66
CA GLY A 76 -7.52 2.53 -2.81
C GLY A 76 -9.01 2.23 -2.80
N LEU A 77 -9.44 1.29 -3.64
CA LEU A 77 -10.83 0.88 -3.84
C LEU A 77 -10.88 -0.64 -3.97
N ALA A 78 -12.00 -1.24 -3.58
CA ALA A 78 -12.31 -2.66 -3.83
C ALA A 78 -11.13 -3.60 -3.49
N PRO A 79 -10.67 -3.64 -2.23
CA PRO A 79 -9.53 -4.47 -1.86
C PRO A 79 -9.84 -5.96 -2.10
N GLN A 80 -8.83 -6.71 -2.52
CA GLN A 80 -8.96 -8.17 -2.72
C GLN A 80 -9.26 -8.91 -1.42
N ARG A 81 -8.80 -8.38 -0.28
CA ARG A 81 -9.00 -8.94 1.05
C ARG A 81 -9.06 -7.84 2.09
N LEU A 82 -9.96 -7.99 3.06
CA LEU A 82 -10.02 -7.19 4.27
C LEU A 82 -9.43 -7.98 5.43
N PHE A 83 -8.51 -7.36 6.16
CA PHE A 83 -7.93 -7.92 7.37
C PHE A 83 -8.57 -7.23 8.57
N VAL A 84 -9.12 -8.01 9.49
CA VAL A 84 -9.71 -7.50 10.74
C VAL A 84 -9.09 -8.30 11.89
N ALA A 85 -8.51 -7.58 12.86
CA ALA A 85 -7.91 -8.23 14.02
C ALA A 85 -9.00 -8.88 14.89
N GLU A 86 -8.83 -10.16 15.18
CA GLU A 86 -9.71 -10.92 16.07
C GLU A 86 -8.96 -11.32 17.34
N LYS A 87 -9.68 -11.37 18.46
CA LYS A 87 -9.08 -11.75 19.75
C LYS A 87 -8.62 -13.21 19.71
N GLY A 88 -7.38 -13.45 20.13
CA GLY A 88 -6.77 -14.79 20.19
C GLY A 88 -6.18 -15.29 18.87
N LYS A 89 -6.24 -14.50 17.79
CA LYS A 89 -5.52 -14.77 16.54
C LYS A 89 -4.29 -13.87 16.43
N ASP A 90 -3.24 -14.39 15.83
CA ASP A 90 -2.04 -13.63 15.50
C ASP A 90 -2.27 -12.88 14.17
N PHE A 91 -2.74 -11.65 14.28
CA PHE A 91 -3.09 -10.80 13.14
C PHE A 91 -1.89 -10.50 12.24
N LEU A 92 -0.72 -10.22 12.82
CA LEU A 92 0.47 -9.90 12.02
C LEU A 92 0.93 -11.10 11.22
N LYS A 93 0.94 -12.28 11.82
CA LYS A 93 1.31 -13.51 11.11
C LYS A 93 0.39 -13.80 9.92
N GLU A 94 -0.90 -13.48 10.03
CA GLU A 94 -1.84 -13.59 8.92
C GLU A 94 -1.51 -12.62 7.77
N VAL A 95 -1.21 -11.35 8.10
CA VAL A 95 -0.84 -10.33 7.12
C VAL A 95 0.52 -10.65 6.47
N GLU A 96 1.51 -11.08 7.26
CA GLU A 96 2.82 -11.50 6.79
C GLU A 96 2.73 -12.70 5.84
N ALA A 97 1.94 -13.71 6.19
CA ALA A 97 1.71 -14.86 5.33
C ALA A 97 1.06 -14.45 3.99
N TYR A 98 0.15 -13.47 4.02
CA TYR A 98 -0.43 -12.92 2.79
C TYR A 98 0.60 -12.19 1.92
N LEU A 99 1.47 -11.38 2.52
CA LEU A 99 2.46 -10.58 1.79
C LEU A 99 3.65 -11.41 1.27
N LYS A 100 4.03 -12.48 1.96
CA LYS A 100 5.23 -13.28 1.68
C LYS A 100 5.33 -13.81 0.24
N GLU A 101 4.19 -14.10 -0.39
CA GLU A 101 4.12 -14.69 -1.73
C GLU A 101 3.71 -13.66 -2.81
N ARG A 102 3.78 -12.36 -2.48
CA ARG A 102 3.22 -11.28 -3.31
C ARG A 102 4.26 -10.20 -3.57
N HIS A 103 5.27 -10.53 -4.38
CA HIS A 103 6.27 -9.56 -4.78
C HIS A 103 5.85 -8.83 -6.06
N ALA A 104 6.13 -7.54 -6.08
CA ALA A 104 5.92 -6.65 -7.20
C ALA A 104 7.25 -5.95 -7.53
N PRO A 105 7.42 -5.44 -8.76
CA PRO A 105 8.59 -4.61 -9.09
C PRO A 105 8.66 -3.37 -8.19
N GLU A 106 9.86 -3.07 -7.70
CA GLU A 106 10.14 -1.83 -7.00
C GLU A 106 10.10 -0.64 -7.98
N SER A 107 9.58 0.51 -7.52
CA SER A 107 9.54 1.73 -8.31
C SER A 107 9.83 2.96 -7.45
N ALA A 108 10.74 3.81 -7.94
CA ALA A 108 10.97 5.13 -7.35
C ALA A 108 9.83 6.11 -7.66
N LYS A 109 9.14 5.93 -8.80
CA LYS A 109 8.04 6.79 -9.25
C LYS A 109 6.76 6.56 -8.45
N PHE A 110 6.43 5.30 -8.16
CA PHE A 110 5.23 4.93 -7.42
C PHE A 110 5.59 4.40 -6.03
N PRO A 111 5.66 5.26 -5.00
CA PRO A 111 6.08 4.84 -3.65
C PRO A 111 5.14 3.81 -3.01
N PHE A 112 3.90 3.72 -3.48
CA PHE A 112 2.95 2.66 -3.13
C PHE A 112 2.21 2.20 -4.39
N ALA A 113 2.60 1.03 -4.91
CA ALA A 113 2.02 0.40 -6.11
C ALA A 113 1.02 -0.72 -5.78
N GLY A 114 0.43 -0.66 -4.58
CA GLY A 114 -0.42 -1.71 -4.03
C GLY A 114 0.22 -2.43 -2.83
N GLY A 115 -0.59 -3.19 -2.10
CA GLY A 115 -0.18 -3.85 -0.87
C GLY A 115 -1.30 -3.86 0.17
N VAL A 116 -0.94 -3.88 1.44
CA VAL A 116 -1.87 -3.78 2.56
C VAL A 116 -1.85 -2.35 3.09
N ALA A 117 -3.03 -1.76 3.22
CA ALA A 117 -3.24 -0.42 3.72
C ALA A 117 -4.37 -0.43 4.75
N GLY A 118 -4.18 0.28 5.85
CA GLY A 118 -5.14 0.30 6.95
C GLY A 118 -4.57 1.01 8.17
N TYR A 119 -5.09 0.67 9.34
CA TYR A 119 -4.64 1.20 10.61
C TYR A 119 -4.48 0.08 11.63
N PHE A 120 -3.61 0.32 12.60
CA PHE A 120 -3.53 -0.49 13.81
C PHE A 120 -4.16 0.32 14.95
N GLY A 121 -5.19 -0.25 15.59
CA GLY A 121 -5.82 0.38 16.75
C GLY A 121 -4.89 0.34 17.96
N TYR A 122 -5.00 1.34 18.85
CA TYR A 122 -4.18 1.43 20.05
C TYR A 122 -4.20 0.14 20.91
N GLU A 123 -5.39 -0.43 21.11
CA GLU A 123 -5.60 -1.66 21.90
C GLU A 123 -4.88 -2.89 21.33
N MET A 124 -4.46 -2.87 20.07
CA MET A 124 -3.74 -3.98 19.46
C MET A 124 -2.36 -4.18 20.09
N ALA A 125 -1.81 -3.14 20.75
CA ALA A 125 -0.58 -3.25 21.53
C ALA A 125 -0.65 -4.36 22.60
N GLY A 126 -1.84 -4.64 23.14
CA GLY A 126 -2.05 -5.71 24.11
C GLY A 126 -1.86 -7.13 23.55
N GLN A 127 -1.70 -7.30 22.24
CA GLN A 127 -1.35 -8.58 21.62
C GLN A 127 0.15 -8.90 21.72
N TRP A 128 1.01 -7.90 21.81
CA TRP A 128 2.46 -8.08 21.87
C TRP A 128 3.03 -7.78 23.24
N GLU A 129 2.40 -6.86 23.97
CA GLU A 129 2.88 -6.38 25.26
C GLU A 129 1.85 -6.61 26.37
N ARG A 130 2.35 -6.91 27.57
CA ARG A 130 1.49 -6.97 28.76
C ARG A 130 1.19 -5.55 29.23
N LEU A 131 0.00 -5.05 28.89
CA LEU A 131 -0.46 -3.75 29.36
C LEU A 131 -1.00 -3.84 30.79
N PHE A 132 -0.78 -2.79 31.58
CA PHE A 132 -1.18 -2.67 32.99
C PHE A 132 -2.70 -2.77 33.23
N HIS A 133 -3.52 -2.49 32.22
CA HIS A 133 -4.99 -2.68 32.27
C HIS A 133 -5.47 -3.98 31.64
N ALA A 134 -4.59 -4.80 31.09
CA ALA A 134 -4.95 -6.14 30.63
C ALA A 134 -5.25 -6.95 31.89
N ARG A 135 -6.53 -6.98 32.29
CA ARG A 135 -7.03 -7.74 33.44
C ARG A 135 -6.35 -9.10 33.47
N GLN A 136 -5.58 -9.38 34.52
CA GLN A 136 -5.17 -10.74 34.80
C GLN A 136 -6.45 -11.57 34.96
N PRO A 137 -6.61 -12.69 34.24
CA PRO A 137 -7.65 -13.64 34.61
C PRO A 137 -7.39 -14.08 36.06
N CYS A 138 -8.44 -14.05 36.87
CA CYS A 138 -8.44 -14.58 38.24
C CYS A 138 -8.07 -16.06 38.26
#